data_AF-A0A0G2IGE7-F1
#
_entry.id   AF-A0A0G2IGE7-F1
#
_cell.length_a   1.000
_cell.length_b   1.000
_cell.length_c   1.000
_cell.angle_alpha   90.00
_cell.angle_beta   90.00
_cell.angle_gamma   90.00
#
_symmetry.space_group_name_H-M   'P 1'
#
loop_
_entity.id
_entity.type
_entity.pdbx_description
1 polymer ?
#
loop_
_entity_poly.entity_id
_entity_poly.type
_entity_poly.pdbx_seq_one_letter_code
_entity_poly.pdbx_strand_id
1 'polypeptide(L)'
;MLEGFTSTTETSFTVECHDRVFNLVTTALDTPPNGPLFRAESKLGTSWSWRRKVFSAGGEGAAQKHIFDFRHHSVDPKNRWLVEAAGDKRQLAELVHRKQVTSVGHSDIDATVRTTAGEDVVVSMRRSGSASVAFEDMSLSVGGTTFAHIQKIAYTPPVGLVGKVVGESIKSPSSVWKATVAEGVDMSLVMVMVLFRTTWRIWSNPQMLPDTSITETTNKKDDTNTRTKMEQEPVPVFLLLRLLKLPLYYYLFTSILPSIFSEAIFRLEASDVAETALFTRLSDVTAREMVVRSYTAVVWIWESLVLLDGANAILAIIAVLSGLDRPGDWPPLFGNPCAACGLRNFWSRFWHRLAVRSYANIGRLVAKHIPVGGKRTQKTVVAFVIFLLSGLSHSAEGT
;
A
#
# COMPACT_ATOMS: atom_id res chain seq x y z
N MET A 1 -20.19 -17.99 13.58
CA MET A 1 -19.95 -18.04 12.12
C MET A 1 -19.92 -19.48 11.63
N LEU A 2 -19.17 -20.36 12.29
CA LEU A 2 -19.08 -21.78 12.00
C LEU A 2 -19.31 -22.61 13.26
N GLU A 3 -20.01 -23.73 13.10
CA GLU A 3 -20.18 -24.70 14.20
C GLU A 3 -18.90 -25.52 14.40
N GLY A 4 -18.58 -25.83 15.67
CA GLY A 4 -17.42 -26.66 16.03
C GLY A 4 -16.13 -25.91 16.35
N PHE A 5 -16.09 -24.58 16.19
CA PHE A 5 -14.94 -23.73 16.58
C PHE A 5 -15.26 -22.77 17.72
N THR A 6 -16.37 -23.02 18.43
CA THR A 6 -16.77 -22.23 19.60
C THR A 6 -15.92 -22.63 20.80
N SER A 7 -15.33 -21.64 21.44
CA SER A 7 -14.53 -21.84 22.64
C SER A 7 -15.43 -22.22 23.84
N THR A 8 -15.04 -23.25 24.60
CA THR A 8 -15.80 -23.73 25.77
C THR A 8 -15.39 -23.05 27.08
N THR A 9 -14.24 -22.39 27.10
CA THR A 9 -13.67 -21.67 28.27
C THR A 9 -12.83 -20.52 27.73
N GLU A 10 -12.51 -19.49 28.51
CA GLU A 10 -11.62 -18.43 28.03
C GLU A 10 -10.30 -19.03 27.48
N THR A 11 -10.04 -18.80 26.20
CA THR A 11 -8.98 -19.47 25.44
C THR A 11 -8.12 -18.43 24.75
N SER A 12 -6.79 -18.63 24.73
CA SER A 12 -5.90 -17.86 23.87
C SER A 12 -5.23 -18.74 22.82
N PHE A 13 -5.04 -18.18 21.63
CA PHE A 13 -4.31 -18.83 20.56
C PHE A 13 -3.37 -17.84 19.87
N THR A 14 -2.23 -18.37 19.44
CA THR A 14 -1.21 -17.64 18.70
C THR A 14 -1.44 -17.79 17.21
N VAL A 15 -1.33 -16.69 16.46
CA VAL A 15 -1.36 -16.63 15.00
C VAL A 15 0.03 -16.26 14.49
N GLU A 16 0.67 -17.21 13.83
CA GLU A 16 1.98 -17.06 13.22
C GLU A 16 1.84 -16.85 11.72
N CYS A 17 2.29 -15.69 11.26
CA CYS A 17 2.41 -15.38 9.86
C CYS A 17 3.84 -15.66 9.41
N HIS A 18 4.04 -16.62 8.52
CA HIS A 18 5.38 -17.10 8.14
C HIS A 18 6.04 -16.29 7.02
N ASP A 19 5.28 -15.42 6.37
CA ASP A 19 5.76 -14.59 5.28
C ASP A 19 5.06 -13.22 5.22
N ARG A 20 5.63 -12.30 4.42
CA ARG A 20 5.17 -10.90 4.32
C ARG A 20 3.83 -10.71 3.63
N VAL A 21 3.40 -11.68 2.83
CA VAL A 21 2.18 -11.60 2.02
C VAL A 21 1.11 -12.56 2.53
N PHE A 22 1.35 -13.18 3.70
CA PHE A 22 0.47 -14.12 4.36
C PHE A 22 0.06 -15.27 3.43
N ASN A 23 1.00 -15.79 2.63
CA ASN A 23 0.80 -17.00 1.84
C ASN A 23 0.70 -18.24 2.72
N LEU A 24 1.30 -18.21 3.91
CA LEU A 24 1.20 -19.25 4.93
C LEU A 24 1.00 -18.61 6.31
N VAL A 25 -0.14 -18.91 6.91
CA VAL A 25 -0.47 -18.54 8.30
C VAL A 25 -0.87 -19.80 9.05
N THR A 26 -0.30 -19.99 10.23
CA THR A 26 -0.65 -21.10 11.13
C THR A 26 -1.12 -20.55 12.46
N THR A 27 -1.98 -21.29 13.13
CA THR A 27 -2.46 -20.93 14.47
C THR A 27 -2.33 -22.11 15.40
N ALA A 28 -2.04 -21.84 16.67
CA ALA A 28 -1.92 -22.86 17.71
C ALA A 28 -2.55 -22.37 19.01
N LEU A 29 -3.23 -23.27 19.72
CA LEU A 29 -3.74 -22.99 21.07
C LEU A 29 -2.56 -22.79 22.04
N ASP A 30 -2.67 -21.78 22.89
CA ASP A 30 -1.66 -21.50 23.92
C ASP A 30 -1.87 -22.36 25.17
N THR A 31 -3.10 -22.85 25.37
CA THR A 31 -3.49 -23.70 26.49
C THR A 31 -3.50 -25.18 26.10
N PRO A 32 -3.03 -26.09 26.97
CA PRO A 32 -3.06 -27.52 26.72
C PRO A 32 -4.48 -28.07 26.42
N PRO A 33 -4.61 -29.01 25.48
CA PRO A 33 -3.56 -29.56 24.63
C PRO A 33 -3.15 -28.53 23.55
N ASN A 34 -1.88 -28.12 23.58
CA ASN A 34 -1.32 -27.22 22.57
C ASN A 34 -1.43 -27.94 21.23
N GLY A 35 -2.28 -27.42 20.36
CA GLY A 35 -2.62 -28.07 19.11
C GLY A 35 -2.79 -27.03 18.01
N PRO A 36 -2.46 -27.38 16.76
CA PRO A 36 -2.70 -26.48 15.65
C PRO A 36 -4.21 -26.34 15.45
N LEU A 37 -4.69 -25.12 15.19
CA LEU A 37 -6.13 -24.82 15.12
C LEU A 37 -6.59 -24.58 13.68
N PHE A 38 -5.91 -23.65 13.00
CA PHE A 38 -6.16 -23.25 11.62
C PHE A 38 -4.86 -23.13 10.83
N ARG A 39 -4.95 -23.39 9.53
CA ARG A 39 -3.91 -23.12 8.54
C ARG A 39 -4.52 -22.35 7.37
N ALA A 40 -3.99 -21.17 7.06
CA ALA A 40 -4.39 -20.40 5.88
C ALA A 40 -3.28 -20.46 4.84
N GLU A 41 -3.66 -20.72 3.58
CA GLU A 41 -2.72 -20.75 2.47
C GLU A 41 -3.25 -20.07 1.19
N SER A 42 -2.32 -19.66 0.33
CA SER A 42 -2.59 -19.15 -1.02
C SER A 42 -2.02 -20.09 -2.07
N LYS A 43 -2.70 -20.24 -3.21
CA LYS A 43 -2.07 -20.85 -4.39
C LYS A 43 -0.97 -19.92 -4.89
N LEU A 44 0.27 -20.42 -4.99
CA LEU A 44 1.32 -19.78 -5.79
C LEU A 44 0.84 -19.70 -7.24
N GLY A 45 0.74 -18.50 -7.83
CA GLY A 45 0.72 -18.37 -9.30
C GLY A 45 -0.39 -17.56 -9.99
N THR A 46 -1.33 -16.90 -9.30
CA THR A 46 -2.29 -15.98 -9.97
C THR A 46 -2.53 -14.71 -9.15
N SER A 47 -1.57 -13.78 -9.23
CA SER A 47 -1.54 -12.55 -8.42
C SER A 47 -2.42 -11.44 -9.01
N TRP A 48 -3.75 -11.58 -8.97
CA TRP A 48 -4.68 -10.43 -9.04
C TRP A 48 -5.86 -10.56 -8.05
N SER A 49 -6.26 -11.78 -7.65
CA SER A 49 -7.28 -12.00 -6.60
C SER A 49 -6.61 -12.34 -5.26
N TRP A 50 -6.63 -11.43 -4.28
CA TRP A 50 -6.25 -11.75 -2.90
C TRP A 50 -7.26 -12.77 -2.33
N ARG A 51 -6.93 -14.07 -2.43
CA ARG A 51 -7.73 -15.19 -1.91
C ARG A 51 -6.85 -16.07 -1.02
N ARG A 52 -7.36 -16.44 0.15
CA ARG A 52 -6.75 -17.35 1.11
C ARG A 52 -7.73 -18.46 1.44
N LYS A 53 -7.28 -19.70 1.31
CA LYS A 53 -8.03 -20.88 1.74
C LYS A 53 -7.68 -21.18 3.18
N VAL A 54 -8.68 -21.35 4.03
CA VAL A 54 -8.47 -21.63 5.46
C VAL A 54 -8.93 -23.04 5.80
N PHE A 55 -8.02 -23.82 6.36
CA PHE A 55 -8.19 -25.22 6.73
C PHE A 55 -8.21 -25.38 8.24
N SER A 56 -8.99 -26.34 8.75
CA SER A 56 -8.86 -26.80 10.13
C SER A 56 -7.56 -27.59 10.21
N ALA A 57 -6.71 -27.23 11.17
CA ALA A 57 -5.59 -28.09 11.48
C ALA A 57 -6.12 -29.22 12.39
N GLY A 58 -6.07 -30.45 11.89
CA GLY A 58 -6.29 -31.61 12.74
C GLY A 58 -5.06 -31.83 13.64
N GLY A 59 -5.23 -32.55 14.75
CA GLY A 59 -4.10 -33.11 15.50
C GLY A 59 -3.23 -34.01 14.61
N GLU A 60 -2.04 -34.40 15.09
CA GLU A 60 -1.15 -35.30 14.35
C GLU A 60 -1.92 -36.52 13.81
N GLY A 61 -2.00 -36.65 12.47
CA GLY A 61 -2.68 -37.74 11.77
C GLY A 61 -4.10 -37.47 11.28
N ALA A 62 -4.74 -36.34 11.62
CA ALA A 62 -6.07 -35.99 11.12
C ALA A 62 -6.02 -35.19 9.80
N ALA A 63 -6.91 -35.53 8.86
CA ALA A 63 -6.99 -34.88 7.55
C ALA A 63 -7.40 -33.40 7.69
N GLN A 64 -6.65 -32.50 7.03
CA GLN A 64 -7.00 -31.08 6.96
C GLN A 64 -8.31 -30.89 6.18
N LYS A 65 -9.30 -30.27 6.81
CA LYS A 65 -10.58 -29.95 6.17
C LYS A 65 -10.60 -28.48 5.77
N HIS A 66 -10.88 -28.20 4.49
CA HIS A 66 -11.09 -26.83 4.01
C HIS A 66 -12.40 -26.28 4.61
N ILE A 67 -12.33 -25.15 5.30
CA ILE A 67 -13.45 -24.58 6.05
C ILE A 67 -14.08 -23.40 5.29
N PHE A 68 -13.27 -22.42 4.91
CA PHE A 68 -13.73 -21.22 4.21
C PHE A 68 -12.64 -20.59 3.34
N ASP A 69 -13.07 -19.69 2.46
CA ASP A 69 -12.22 -18.83 1.66
C ASP A 69 -12.36 -17.39 2.12
N PHE A 70 -11.23 -16.75 2.40
CA PHE A 70 -11.13 -15.34 2.68
C PHE A 70 -10.64 -14.61 1.42
N ARG A 71 -11.42 -13.67 0.89
CA ARG A 71 -11.08 -12.98 -0.35
C ARG A 71 -11.45 -11.51 -0.34
N HIS A 72 -10.67 -10.75 -1.11
CA HIS A 72 -11.03 -9.39 -1.50
C HIS A 72 -12.05 -9.41 -2.64
N HIS A 73 -13.07 -8.55 -2.57
CA HIS A 73 -14.02 -8.37 -3.67
C HIS A 73 -13.41 -7.42 -4.72
N SER A 74 -12.71 -8.00 -5.71
CA SER A 74 -12.12 -7.24 -6.82
C SER A 74 -13.18 -6.38 -7.53
N VAL A 75 -12.85 -5.13 -7.86
CA VAL A 75 -13.70 -4.13 -8.54
C VAL A 75 -14.83 -3.53 -7.65
N ASP A 76 -14.73 -3.66 -6.33
CA ASP A 76 -15.73 -3.11 -5.41
C ASP A 76 -15.40 -1.68 -4.93
N PRO A 77 -16.27 -0.68 -5.16
CA PRO A 77 -16.06 0.69 -4.67
C PRO A 77 -16.06 0.77 -3.12
N LYS A 78 -16.65 -0.22 -2.45
CA LYS A 78 -16.69 -0.30 -0.98
C LYS A 78 -15.49 -1.04 -0.37
N ASN A 79 -14.58 -1.56 -1.19
CA ASN A 79 -13.38 -2.29 -0.79
C ASN A 79 -13.68 -3.46 0.18
N ARG A 80 -14.79 -4.19 -0.07
CA ARG A 80 -15.28 -5.24 0.82
C ARG A 80 -14.41 -6.49 0.79
N TRP A 81 -14.34 -7.14 1.94
CA TRP A 81 -13.76 -8.46 2.09
C TRP A 81 -14.85 -9.48 2.42
N LEU A 82 -14.80 -10.62 1.77
CA LEU A 82 -15.81 -11.67 1.87
C LEU A 82 -15.21 -12.94 2.46
N VAL A 83 -15.99 -13.59 3.31
CA VAL A 83 -15.75 -14.93 3.81
C VAL A 83 -16.80 -15.85 3.21
N GLU A 84 -16.38 -16.81 2.39
CA GLU A 84 -17.24 -17.77 1.70
C GLU A 84 -16.99 -19.17 2.26
N ALA A 85 -18.03 -19.95 2.56
CA ALA A 85 -17.85 -21.34 3.00
C ALA A 85 -17.23 -22.20 1.89
N ALA A 86 -16.38 -23.17 2.26
CA ALA A 86 -15.63 -23.99 1.29
C ALA A 86 -16.52 -24.85 0.36
N GLY A 87 -17.68 -25.32 0.86
CA GLY A 87 -18.55 -26.25 0.13
C GLY A 87 -19.49 -25.56 -0.86
N ASP A 88 -20.45 -24.81 -0.34
CA ASP A 88 -21.54 -24.18 -1.10
C ASP A 88 -21.24 -22.72 -1.51
N LYS A 89 -20.07 -22.19 -1.11
CA LYS A 89 -19.68 -20.78 -1.29
C LYS A 89 -20.68 -19.78 -0.71
N ARG A 90 -21.49 -20.19 0.28
CA ARG A 90 -22.37 -19.25 0.97
C ARG A 90 -21.55 -18.17 1.68
N GLN A 91 -22.02 -16.94 1.66
CA GLN A 91 -21.40 -15.83 2.39
C GLN A 91 -21.60 -16.03 3.90
N LEU A 92 -20.49 -16.19 4.62
CA LEU A 92 -20.44 -16.36 6.08
C LEU A 92 -20.25 -15.03 6.80
N ALA A 93 -19.43 -14.15 6.22
CA ALA A 93 -19.19 -12.82 6.76
C ALA A 93 -18.75 -11.84 5.66
N GLU A 94 -19.03 -10.57 5.89
CA GLU A 94 -18.62 -9.43 5.08
C GLU A 94 -17.94 -8.41 5.98
N LEU A 95 -16.73 -8.00 5.63
CA LEU A 95 -15.95 -7.04 6.40
C LEU A 95 -15.82 -5.75 5.62
N VAL A 96 -16.20 -4.65 6.28
CA VAL A 96 -16.16 -3.30 5.74
C VAL A 96 -15.53 -2.37 6.79
N HIS A 97 -14.80 -1.36 6.33
CA HIS A 97 -14.37 -0.31 7.25
C HIS A 97 -15.57 0.52 7.70
N ARG A 98 -15.68 0.76 9.02
CA ARG A 98 -16.77 1.55 9.62
C ARG A 98 -16.90 2.94 9.01
N LYS A 99 -15.76 3.56 8.69
CA LYS A 99 -15.68 4.82 7.98
C LYS A 99 -14.77 4.63 6.79
N GLN A 100 -15.36 4.60 5.60
CA GLN A 100 -14.62 4.53 4.34
C GLN A 100 -13.90 5.87 4.00
N VAL A 101 -14.18 6.95 4.76
CA VAL A 101 -13.93 8.34 4.34
C VAL A 101 -13.20 9.23 5.39
N THR A 102 -12.89 8.81 6.62
CA THR A 102 -12.26 9.73 7.61
C THR A 102 -11.11 9.12 8.42
N SER A 103 -10.04 9.90 8.61
CA SER A 103 -8.79 9.55 9.34
C SER A 103 -8.93 9.16 10.82
N VAL A 104 -10.05 9.48 11.47
CA VAL A 104 -10.31 9.10 12.86
C VAL A 104 -11.04 7.75 12.88
N GLY A 105 -10.28 6.67 13.06
CA GLY A 105 -10.80 5.30 13.18
C GLY A 105 -10.51 4.36 12.00
N HIS A 106 -9.47 4.55 11.18
CA HIS A 106 -9.13 3.60 10.10
C HIS A 106 -8.64 2.22 10.58
N SER A 107 -8.40 2.04 11.88
CA SER A 107 -8.27 0.73 12.52
C SER A 107 -9.60 0.06 12.81
N ASP A 108 -10.70 0.81 12.74
CA ASP A 108 -12.02 0.35 13.17
C ASP A 108 -12.73 -0.33 12.01
N ILE A 109 -13.06 -1.59 12.22
CA ILE A 109 -13.67 -2.47 11.22
C ILE A 109 -15.03 -2.91 11.73
N ASP A 110 -16.02 -2.86 10.84
CA ASP A 110 -17.34 -3.43 11.08
C ASP A 110 -17.50 -4.66 10.18
N ALA A 111 -17.54 -5.82 10.81
CA ALA A 111 -17.82 -7.08 10.13
C ALA A 111 -19.30 -7.43 10.33
N THR A 112 -20.03 -7.59 9.22
CA THR A 112 -21.36 -8.18 9.22
C THR A 112 -21.19 -9.69 9.14
N VAL A 113 -21.47 -10.39 10.23
CA VAL A 113 -21.30 -11.84 10.35
C VAL A 113 -22.66 -12.50 10.31
N ARG A 114 -22.83 -13.46 9.40
CA ARG A 114 -24.05 -14.26 9.34
C ARG A 114 -23.98 -15.38 10.36
N THR A 115 -24.99 -15.47 11.22
CA THR A 115 -25.12 -16.53 12.22
C THR A 115 -25.62 -17.82 11.56
N THR A 116 -25.49 -18.94 12.27
CA THR A 116 -26.04 -20.23 11.82
C THR A 116 -27.57 -20.22 11.76
N ALA A 117 -28.21 -19.35 12.55
CA ALA A 117 -29.65 -19.09 12.50
C ALA A 117 -30.08 -18.20 11.31
N GLY A 118 -29.13 -17.66 10.52
CA GLY A 118 -29.41 -16.82 9.36
C GLY A 118 -29.57 -15.33 9.66
N GLU A 119 -29.27 -14.90 10.88
CA GLU A 119 -29.28 -13.49 11.28
C GLU A 119 -27.94 -12.82 10.96
N ASP A 120 -27.96 -11.53 10.64
CA ASP A 120 -26.75 -10.75 10.39
C ASP A 120 -26.40 -9.93 11.66
N VAL A 121 -25.22 -10.20 12.24
CA VAL A 121 -24.73 -9.56 13.47
C VAL A 121 -23.51 -8.70 13.16
N VAL A 122 -23.51 -7.45 13.64
CA VAL A 122 -22.38 -6.53 13.47
C VAL A 122 -21.35 -6.73 14.57
N VAL A 123 -20.15 -7.12 14.16
CA VAL A 123 -18.97 -7.28 15.00
C VAL A 123 -18.03 -6.11 14.76
N SER A 124 -17.74 -5.37 15.83
CA SER A 124 -16.88 -4.20 15.82
C SER A 124 -15.48 -4.54 16.30
N MET A 125 -14.46 -4.33 15.45
CA MET A 125 -13.05 -4.30 15.88
C MET A 125 -12.65 -2.85 16.12
N ARG A 126 -12.08 -2.55 17.29
CA ARG A 126 -11.63 -1.20 17.68
C ARG A 126 -10.25 -1.27 18.30
N ARG A 127 -9.46 -0.20 18.19
CA ARG A 127 -8.17 -0.12 18.89
C ARG A 127 -8.40 -0.02 20.40
N SER A 128 -7.74 -0.88 21.17
CA SER A 128 -7.78 -0.89 22.63
C SER A 128 -6.54 -0.12 23.13
N GLY A 129 -6.71 0.96 23.90
CA GLY A 129 -5.61 1.67 24.56
C GLY A 129 -5.14 3.02 23.95
N SER A 130 -4.39 3.77 24.77
CA SER A 130 -3.75 5.04 24.41
C SER A 130 -2.68 4.86 23.31
N ALA A 131 -2.43 5.90 22.50
CA ALA A 131 -1.47 5.91 21.40
C ALA A 131 0.00 5.57 21.79
N SER A 132 0.28 5.38 23.09
CA SER A 132 1.58 5.09 23.68
C SER A 132 1.98 3.60 23.73
N VAL A 133 1.10 2.65 23.38
CA VAL A 133 1.47 1.23 23.38
C VAL A 133 2.26 0.89 22.12
N ALA A 134 3.49 0.37 22.29
CA ALA A 134 4.43 0.03 21.21
C ALA A 134 3.91 -1.05 20.25
N PHE A 135 2.87 -1.77 20.64
CA PHE A 135 2.29 -2.88 19.89
C PHE A 135 0.81 -2.61 19.57
N GLU A 136 0.38 -3.06 18.38
CA GLU A 136 -1.02 -2.93 17.95
C GLU A 136 -1.92 -3.77 18.85
N ASP A 137 -2.94 -3.12 19.42
CA ASP A 137 -3.85 -3.74 20.36
C ASP A 137 -5.31 -3.42 20.03
N MET A 138 -6.15 -4.46 19.95
CA MET A 138 -7.50 -4.36 19.39
C MET A 138 -8.50 -5.16 20.21
N SER A 139 -9.67 -4.59 20.43
CA SER A 139 -10.83 -5.24 21.05
C SER A 139 -11.88 -5.57 19.99
N LEU A 140 -12.45 -6.76 20.10
CA LEU A 140 -13.60 -7.21 19.31
C LEU A 140 -14.86 -7.18 20.18
N SER A 141 -15.92 -6.55 19.69
CA SER A 141 -17.15 -6.35 20.44
C SER A 141 -18.42 -6.54 19.59
N VAL A 142 -19.50 -6.95 20.25
CA VAL A 142 -20.87 -6.94 19.68
C VAL A 142 -21.73 -6.10 20.60
N GLY A 143 -22.44 -5.09 20.06
CA GLY A 143 -23.30 -4.21 20.86
C GLY A 143 -22.58 -3.46 21.99
N GLY A 144 -21.25 -3.27 21.89
CA GLY A 144 -20.42 -2.65 22.93
C GLY A 144 -19.84 -3.63 23.96
N THR A 145 -20.26 -4.90 23.95
CA THR A 145 -19.68 -5.94 24.81
C THR A 145 -18.47 -6.57 24.14
N THR A 146 -17.28 -6.39 24.74
CA THR A 146 -16.04 -7.00 24.25
C THR A 146 -16.02 -8.49 24.53
N PHE A 147 -15.70 -9.29 23.53
CA PHE A 147 -15.67 -10.75 23.62
C PHE A 147 -14.31 -11.35 23.22
N ALA A 148 -13.43 -10.57 22.59
CA ALA A 148 -12.08 -11.01 22.25
C ALA A 148 -11.12 -9.83 22.14
N HIS A 149 -9.84 -10.13 22.29
CA HIS A 149 -8.74 -9.19 22.25
C HIS A 149 -7.63 -9.71 21.35
N ILE A 150 -7.12 -8.86 20.46
CA ILE A 150 -6.07 -9.22 19.51
C ILE A 150 -4.88 -8.29 19.74
N GLN A 151 -3.77 -8.87 20.16
CA GLN A 151 -2.54 -8.16 20.44
C GLN A 151 -1.43 -8.65 19.51
N LYS A 152 -0.65 -7.72 18.97
CA LYS A 152 0.57 -8.06 18.25
C LYS A 152 1.70 -8.30 19.24
N ILE A 153 2.17 -9.55 19.37
CA ILE A 153 3.15 -9.92 20.40
C ILE A 153 4.59 -9.91 19.88
N ALA A 154 4.78 -10.19 18.60
CA ALA A 154 6.10 -10.09 17.98
C ALA A 154 6.00 -9.65 16.53
N TYR A 155 6.98 -8.86 16.13
CA TYR A 155 7.20 -8.55 14.73
C TYR A 155 8.69 -8.69 14.49
N THR A 156 9.07 -9.61 13.62
CA THR A 156 10.42 -9.62 13.08
C THR A 156 10.43 -8.66 11.89
N PRO A 157 10.91 -7.41 12.04
CA PRO A 157 11.01 -6.52 10.90
C PRO A 157 11.89 -7.16 9.83
N PRO A 158 11.75 -6.74 8.56
CA PRO A 158 12.82 -6.90 7.60
C PRO A 158 14.11 -6.47 8.30
N VAL A 159 15.08 -7.37 8.46
CA VAL A 159 16.42 -6.93 8.85
C VAL A 159 16.88 -5.99 7.75
N GLY A 160 16.86 -4.70 8.07
CA GLY A 160 17.53 -3.68 7.29
C GLY A 160 19.01 -4.02 7.27
N LEU A 161 19.63 -3.87 6.10
CA LEU A 161 21.02 -4.21 5.85
C LEU A 161 21.95 -3.15 6.48
N VAL A 162 21.92 -3.04 7.81
CA VAL A 162 22.93 -2.38 8.65
C VAL A 162 23.08 -3.25 9.89
N GLY A 163 23.93 -4.27 9.80
CA GLY A 163 24.16 -5.21 10.88
C GLY A 163 24.35 -6.61 10.34
N LYS A 164 25.60 -6.95 10.06
CA LYS A 164 26.03 -8.35 10.01
C LYS A 164 25.67 -8.97 11.36
N VAL A 165 24.78 -9.95 11.38
CA VAL A 165 24.86 -11.04 12.36
C VAL A 165 25.18 -12.28 11.56
N VAL A 166 26.45 -12.67 11.63
CA VAL A 166 26.97 -13.90 11.02
C VAL A 166 26.55 -15.04 11.93
N GLY A 167 25.84 -16.04 11.39
CA GLY A 167 25.73 -17.36 12.04
C GLY A 167 24.33 -17.93 12.25
N GLU A 168 23.24 -17.16 12.16
CA GLU A 168 21.88 -17.70 12.32
C GLU A 168 21.10 -17.70 11.00
N SER A 169 20.46 -18.83 10.71
CA SER A 169 19.52 -19.00 9.61
C SER A 169 18.53 -17.82 9.59
N ILE A 170 18.49 -17.09 8.46
CA ILE A 170 17.62 -15.94 8.26
C ILE A 170 16.17 -16.43 8.32
N LYS A 171 15.54 -16.35 9.50
CA LYS A 171 14.11 -16.61 9.64
C LYS A 171 13.36 -15.55 8.85
N SER A 172 12.47 -16.00 7.98
CA SER A 172 11.58 -15.15 7.19
C SER A 172 10.88 -14.14 8.11
N PRO A 173 10.61 -12.91 7.61
CA PRO A 173 9.91 -11.88 8.37
C PRO A 173 8.54 -12.41 8.79
N SER A 174 8.40 -12.70 10.08
CA SER A 174 7.18 -13.22 10.69
C SER A 174 6.53 -12.16 11.57
N SER A 175 5.20 -12.13 11.56
CA SER A 175 4.43 -11.42 12.58
C SER A 175 3.68 -12.45 13.41
N VAL A 176 3.74 -12.27 14.73
CA VAL A 176 3.06 -13.13 15.68
C VAL A 176 2.02 -12.31 16.40
N TRP A 177 0.79 -12.79 16.38
CA TRP A 177 -0.35 -12.18 17.04
C TRP A 177 -0.89 -13.15 18.08
N LYS A 178 -1.34 -12.61 19.21
CA LYS A 178 -2.04 -13.36 20.24
C LYS A 178 -3.49 -12.91 20.24
N ALA A 179 -4.40 -13.87 20.15
CA ALA A 179 -5.82 -13.65 20.28
C ALA A 179 -6.29 -14.27 21.60
N THR A 180 -6.90 -13.48 22.47
CA THR A 180 -7.60 -13.94 23.67
C THR A 180 -9.09 -13.88 23.41
N VAL A 181 -9.80 -14.97 23.68
CA VAL A 181 -11.18 -15.18 23.27
C VAL A 181 -12.01 -15.63 24.47
N ALA A 182 -13.11 -14.94 24.72
CA ALA A 182 -14.03 -15.29 25.79
C ALA A 182 -14.75 -16.63 25.51
N GLU A 183 -15.28 -17.23 26.58
CA GLU A 183 -16.13 -18.41 26.48
C GLU A 183 -17.34 -18.18 25.56
N GLY A 184 -17.71 -19.20 24.79
CA GLY A 184 -18.87 -19.17 23.89
C GLY A 184 -18.62 -18.44 22.57
N VAL A 185 -17.38 -17.98 22.30
CA VAL A 185 -17.04 -17.26 21.07
C VAL A 185 -16.45 -18.19 20.02
N ASP A 186 -16.84 -17.97 18.77
CA ASP A 186 -16.28 -18.65 17.60
C ASP A 186 -14.86 -18.15 17.25
N MET A 187 -13.87 -19.02 17.42
CA MET A 187 -12.46 -18.73 17.15
C MET A 187 -12.18 -18.50 15.65
N SER A 188 -12.99 -19.07 14.76
CA SER A 188 -12.82 -18.88 13.31
C SER A 188 -13.14 -17.44 12.87
N LEU A 189 -14.08 -16.78 13.56
CA LEU A 189 -14.36 -15.36 13.38
C LEU A 189 -13.16 -14.50 13.82
N VAL A 190 -12.56 -14.82 14.97
CA VAL A 190 -11.37 -14.11 15.46
C VAL A 190 -10.20 -14.30 14.50
N MET A 191 -10.03 -15.48 13.92
CA MET A 191 -9.04 -15.73 12.86
C MET A 191 -9.29 -14.88 11.61
N VAL A 192 -10.53 -14.76 11.14
CA VAL A 192 -10.89 -13.86 10.01
C VAL A 192 -10.51 -12.41 10.33
N MET A 193 -10.79 -11.96 11.56
CA MET A 193 -10.44 -10.63 12.03
C MET A 193 -8.92 -10.37 12.01
N VAL A 194 -8.12 -11.35 12.44
CA VAL A 194 -6.64 -11.27 12.36
C VAL A 194 -6.16 -11.26 10.90
N LEU A 195 -6.70 -12.12 10.03
CA LEU A 195 -6.36 -12.16 8.60
C LEU A 195 -6.68 -10.85 7.88
N PHE A 196 -7.82 -10.24 8.17
CA PHE A 196 -8.17 -8.93 7.62
C PHE A 196 -7.18 -7.86 8.07
N ARG A 197 -6.88 -7.79 9.38
CA ARG A 197 -5.97 -6.78 9.92
C ARG A 197 -4.56 -6.89 9.32
N THR A 198 -4.06 -8.11 9.25
CA THR A 198 -2.73 -8.41 8.71
C THR A 198 -2.62 -8.06 7.23
N THR A 199 -3.61 -8.44 6.42
CA THR A 199 -3.63 -8.13 4.98
C THR A 199 -3.81 -6.64 4.68
N TRP A 200 -4.65 -5.93 5.43
CA TRP A 200 -4.83 -4.48 5.27
C TRP A 200 -3.53 -3.70 5.48
N ARG A 201 -2.70 -4.11 6.45
CA ARG A 201 -1.41 -3.45 6.74
C ARG A 201 -0.46 -3.45 5.54
N ILE A 202 -0.52 -4.47 4.67
CA ILE A 202 0.27 -4.50 3.42
C ILE A 202 -0.23 -3.41 2.46
N TRP A 203 -1.54 -3.21 2.37
CA TRP A 203 -2.12 -2.21 1.49
C TRP A 203 -1.89 -0.79 1.99
N SER A 204 -2.03 -0.55 3.30
CA SER A 204 -1.87 0.77 3.90
C SER A 204 -0.39 1.15 4.15
N ASN A 205 0.48 0.17 4.37
CA ASN A 205 1.91 0.37 4.61
C ASN A 205 2.70 -0.75 3.90
N PRO A 206 2.83 -0.71 2.56
CA PRO A 206 3.49 -1.75 1.76
C PRO A 206 4.99 -1.90 2.06
N GLN A 207 5.57 -0.95 2.80
CA GLN A 207 6.95 -0.98 3.27
C GLN A 207 7.09 -1.59 4.66
N MET A 208 5.97 -1.85 5.35
CA MET A 208 5.88 -2.21 6.77
C MET A 208 6.87 -1.43 7.64
N LEU A 209 6.93 -0.11 7.43
CA LEU A 209 7.70 0.76 8.31
C LEU A 209 7.20 0.56 9.75
N PRO A 210 8.09 0.60 10.76
CA PRO A 210 7.66 0.60 12.15
C PRO A 210 6.66 1.73 12.34
N ASP A 211 5.52 1.43 12.98
CA ASP A 211 4.62 2.50 13.42
C ASP A 211 5.46 3.44 14.28
N THR A 212 5.26 4.75 14.13
CA THR A 212 6.10 5.81 14.70
C THR A 212 6.34 5.64 16.22
N SER A 213 5.47 4.90 16.92
CA SER A 213 5.61 4.52 18.33
C SER A 213 6.79 3.59 18.66
N ILE A 214 7.27 2.76 17.73
CA ILE A 214 8.36 1.80 17.97
C ILE A 214 9.74 2.50 17.95
N THR A 215 9.84 3.66 17.29
CA THR A 215 11.12 4.36 17.13
C THR A 215 11.36 5.40 18.24
N GLU A 216 10.33 5.73 19.04
CA GLU A 216 10.43 6.74 20.10
C GLU A 216 11.08 6.24 21.40
N THR A 217 11.15 4.93 21.62
CA THR A 217 11.74 4.38 22.86
C THR A 217 13.25 4.17 22.80
N THR A 218 13.87 4.07 21.62
CA THR A 218 15.32 3.81 21.49
C THR A 218 16.17 5.05 21.23
N ASN A 219 15.59 6.17 20.77
CA ASN A 219 16.33 7.40 20.43
C ASN A 219 15.96 8.61 21.30
N LYS A 220 15.59 8.38 22.56
CA LYS A 220 15.30 9.47 23.50
C LYS A 220 16.59 10.02 24.13
N LYS A 221 17.51 10.55 23.31
CA LYS A 221 18.58 11.41 23.84
C LYS A 221 19.18 12.49 22.91
N ASP A 222 19.01 12.44 21.58
CA ASP A 222 19.72 13.41 20.72
C ASP A 222 18.88 14.21 19.69
N ASP A 223 17.57 13.99 19.54
CA ASP A 223 16.78 14.64 18.47
C ASP A 223 15.60 15.51 18.97
N THR A 224 15.69 16.09 20.17
CA THR A 224 14.62 16.96 20.71
C THR A 224 14.53 18.34 20.04
N ASN A 225 15.41 18.69 19.11
CA ASN A 225 15.45 20.06 18.55
C ASN A 225 15.12 20.18 17.05
N THR A 226 14.87 19.08 16.33
CA THR A 226 14.77 19.14 14.85
C THR A 226 13.44 18.67 14.28
N ARG A 227 12.55 18.07 15.09
CA ARG A 227 11.27 17.51 14.61
C ARG A 227 10.02 18.29 15.03
N THR A 228 10.19 19.39 15.77
CA THR A 228 9.12 20.24 16.30
C THR A 228 8.67 21.38 15.37
N LYS A 229 9.03 21.36 14.08
CA LYS A 229 8.61 22.44 13.15
C LYS A 229 8.44 22.00 11.68
N MET A 230 7.58 21.02 11.43
CA MET A 230 6.76 21.08 10.20
C MET A 230 5.42 21.65 10.63
N GLU A 231 5.36 22.98 10.62
CA GLU A 231 4.15 23.77 10.80
C GLU A 231 3.12 23.23 9.80
N GLN A 232 2.13 22.48 10.29
CA GLN A 232 1.09 21.93 9.43
C GLN A 232 0.40 23.10 8.76
N GLU A 233 0.45 23.17 7.42
CA GLU A 233 -0.23 24.24 6.69
C GLU A 233 -1.70 24.24 7.08
N PRO A 234 -2.28 25.40 7.44
CA PRO A 234 -3.67 25.48 7.79
C PRO A 234 -4.52 25.06 6.57
N VAL A 235 -5.51 24.20 6.81
CA VAL A 235 -6.37 23.60 5.77
C VAL A 235 -6.91 24.63 4.75
N PRO A 236 -7.37 25.83 5.14
CA PRO A 236 -7.84 26.82 4.16
C PRO A 236 -6.74 27.29 3.18
N VAL A 237 -5.50 27.45 3.65
CA VAL A 237 -4.37 27.85 2.81
C VAL A 237 -4.02 26.74 1.83
N PHE A 238 -3.95 25.49 2.32
CA PHE A 238 -3.71 24.33 1.48
C PHE A 238 -4.76 24.20 0.36
N LEU A 239 -6.04 24.31 0.70
CA LEU A 239 -7.14 24.21 -0.25
C LEU A 239 -7.10 25.35 -1.28
N LEU A 240 -6.88 26.59 -0.82
CA LEU A 240 -6.79 27.75 -1.70
C LEU A 240 -5.64 27.61 -2.70
N LEU A 241 -4.45 27.18 -2.25
CA LEU A 241 -3.30 26.96 -3.12
C LEU A 241 -3.57 25.88 -4.17
N ARG A 242 -4.22 24.77 -3.80
CA ARG A 242 -4.57 23.69 -4.73
C ARG A 242 -5.68 24.09 -5.70
N LEU A 243 -6.68 24.84 -5.25
CA LEU A 243 -7.76 25.35 -6.08
C LEU A 243 -7.27 26.39 -7.09
N LEU A 244 -6.41 27.32 -6.69
CA LEU A 244 -5.84 28.33 -7.60
C LEU A 244 -4.89 27.73 -8.65
N LYS A 245 -4.34 26.55 -8.37
CA LYS A 245 -3.43 25.84 -9.27
C LYS A 245 -4.13 25.33 -10.54
N LEU A 246 -5.38 24.89 -10.43
CA LEU A 246 -6.16 24.35 -11.56
C LEU A 246 -6.47 25.40 -12.65
N PRO A 247 -7.01 26.59 -12.36
CA PRO A 247 -7.22 27.62 -13.37
C PRO A 247 -5.90 28.16 -13.92
N LEU A 248 -4.84 28.19 -13.09
CA LEU A 248 -3.50 28.55 -13.56
C LEU A 248 -2.99 27.55 -14.62
N TYR A 249 -3.15 26.24 -14.37
CA TYR A 249 -2.81 25.20 -15.34
C TYR A 249 -3.63 25.27 -16.61
N TYR A 250 -4.94 25.49 -16.48
CA TYR A 250 -5.82 25.67 -17.62
C TYR A 250 -5.40 26.87 -18.47
N TYR A 251 -5.13 28.02 -17.85
CA TYR A 251 -4.69 29.23 -18.54
C TYR A 251 -3.33 29.04 -19.24
N LEU A 252 -2.35 28.47 -18.55
CA LEU A 252 -1.03 28.22 -19.12
C LEU A 252 -1.09 27.26 -20.31
N PHE A 253 -1.91 26.20 -20.22
CA PHE A 253 -2.07 25.21 -21.29
C PHE A 253 -2.84 25.74 -22.50
N THR A 254 -3.92 26.49 -22.29
CA THR A 254 -4.81 26.93 -23.37
C THR A 254 -4.39 28.25 -24.00
N SER A 255 -3.74 29.13 -23.24
CA SER A 255 -3.43 30.50 -23.69
C SER A 255 -1.94 30.69 -23.95
N ILE A 256 -1.08 30.31 -23.01
CA ILE A 256 0.37 30.60 -23.11
C ILE A 256 1.07 29.61 -24.03
N LEU A 257 0.85 28.30 -23.84
CA LEU A 257 1.51 27.27 -24.64
C LEU A 257 1.24 27.45 -26.15
N PRO A 258 -0.01 27.66 -26.62
CA PRO A 258 -0.25 27.88 -28.04
C PRO A 258 0.33 29.20 -28.52
N SER A 259 0.28 30.28 -27.72
CA SER A 259 0.81 31.59 -28.12
C SER A 259 2.33 31.63 -28.29
N ILE A 260 3.08 30.81 -27.53
CA ILE A 260 4.55 30.72 -27.65
C ILE A 260 4.95 30.04 -28.97
N PHE A 261 4.13 29.11 -29.47
CA PHE A 261 4.45 28.26 -30.62
C PHE A 261 3.57 28.52 -31.85
N SER A 262 2.56 29.40 -31.76
CA SER A 262 1.57 29.68 -32.80
C SER A 262 2.17 30.27 -34.07
N GLU A 263 3.25 31.03 -33.96
CA GLU A 263 3.96 31.56 -35.14
C GLU A 263 4.78 30.49 -35.87
N ALA A 264 5.09 29.36 -35.23
CA ALA A 264 5.95 28.33 -35.80
C ALA A 264 5.23 27.02 -36.20
N ILE A 265 4.02 26.77 -35.66
CA ILE A 265 3.31 25.49 -35.82
C ILE A 265 1.84 25.76 -36.21
N PHE A 266 1.62 26.49 -37.30
CA PHE A 266 0.27 26.71 -37.83
C PHE A 266 -0.36 25.43 -38.42
N ARG A 267 0.46 24.50 -38.92
CA ARG A 267 0.07 23.13 -39.32
C ARG A 267 1.21 22.15 -39.05
N LEU A 268 0.95 21.16 -38.19
CA LEU A 268 1.79 19.96 -38.05
C LEU A 268 1.49 19.03 -39.24
N GLU A 269 2.51 18.70 -40.01
CA GLU A 269 2.43 17.72 -41.08
C GLU A 269 3.09 16.39 -40.64
N ALA A 270 2.67 15.27 -41.23
CA ALA A 270 3.26 13.97 -40.89
C ALA A 270 4.77 13.91 -41.18
N SER A 271 5.23 14.67 -42.18
CA SER A 271 6.64 14.85 -42.53
C SER A 271 7.47 15.48 -41.41
N ASP A 272 6.86 16.32 -40.55
CA ASP A 272 7.57 17.01 -39.45
C ASP A 272 7.99 16.08 -38.31
N VAL A 273 7.36 14.90 -38.23
CA VAL A 273 7.61 13.89 -37.19
C VAL A 273 8.13 12.57 -37.77
N ALA A 274 8.25 12.47 -39.09
CA ALA A 274 8.69 11.25 -39.78
C ALA A 274 10.18 10.95 -39.57
N GLU A 275 11.01 11.99 -39.48
CA GLU A 275 12.47 11.87 -39.39
C GLU A 275 12.94 11.92 -37.93
N THR A 276 13.23 10.76 -37.35
CA THR A 276 13.59 10.67 -35.92
C THR A 276 15.09 10.91 -35.66
N ALA A 277 15.95 10.70 -36.66
CA ALA A 277 17.39 10.73 -36.53
C ALA A 277 17.98 12.16 -36.54
N LEU A 278 18.39 12.64 -35.35
CA LEU A 278 18.98 13.97 -35.19
C LEU A 278 20.52 13.98 -35.36
N PHE A 279 21.21 13.10 -34.63
CA PHE A 279 22.68 13.16 -34.51
C PHE A 279 23.43 12.79 -35.79
N THR A 280 22.83 11.97 -36.66
CA THR A 280 23.42 11.57 -37.93
C THR A 280 23.18 12.58 -39.06
N ARG A 281 22.27 13.54 -38.86
CA ARG A 281 21.81 14.51 -39.87
C ARG A 281 21.93 15.96 -39.40
N LEU A 282 22.82 16.26 -38.45
CA LEU A 282 22.97 17.61 -37.88
C LEU A 282 23.12 18.73 -38.93
N SER A 283 23.70 18.42 -40.10
CA SER A 283 23.83 19.35 -41.24
C SER A 283 22.53 19.63 -41.99
N ASP A 284 21.56 18.72 -41.92
CA ASP A 284 20.34 18.71 -42.74
C ASP A 284 19.10 19.09 -41.91
N VAL A 285 19.28 19.29 -40.60
CA VAL A 285 18.19 19.63 -39.67
C VAL A 285 17.75 21.07 -39.91
N THR A 286 16.48 21.24 -40.29
CA THR A 286 15.92 22.56 -40.57
C THR A 286 15.53 23.31 -39.29
N ALA A 287 15.44 24.64 -39.37
CA ALA A 287 14.94 25.45 -38.26
C ALA A 287 13.51 25.05 -37.86
N ARG A 288 12.64 24.75 -38.83
CA ARG A 288 11.27 24.26 -38.59
C ARG A 288 11.27 22.97 -37.77
N GLU A 289 12.10 22.01 -38.17
CA GLU A 289 12.24 20.73 -37.47
C GLU A 289 12.72 20.93 -36.01
N MET A 290 13.67 21.83 -35.78
CA MET A 290 14.11 22.18 -34.42
C MET A 290 12.98 22.79 -33.58
N VAL A 291 12.14 23.64 -34.17
CA VAL A 291 10.99 24.20 -33.43
C VAL A 291 9.95 23.12 -33.13
N VAL A 292 9.60 22.26 -34.10
CA VAL A 292 8.64 21.16 -33.88
C VAL A 292 9.14 20.19 -32.80
N ARG A 293 10.42 19.77 -32.86
CA ARG A 293 11.02 18.91 -31.83
C ARG A 293 11.01 19.57 -30.44
N SER A 294 11.33 20.86 -30.38
CA SER A 294 11.31 21.64 -29.13
C SER A 294 9.89 21.76 -28.56
N TYR A 295 8.91 22.03 -29.42
CA TYR A 295 7.50 22.06 -29.05
C TYR A 295 7.02 20.72 -28.50
N THR A 296 7.23 19.63 -29.24
CA THR A 296 6.80 18.29 -28.81
C THR A 296 7.43 17.90 -27.46
N ALA A 297 8.71 18.23 -27.26
CA ALA A 297 9.39 17.97 -25.99
C ALA A 297 8.78 18.77 -24.81
N VAL A 298 8.43 20.03 -25.05
CA VAL A 298 7.81 20.91 -24.02
C VAL A 298 6.36 20.51 -23.75
N VAL A 299 5.58 20.26 -24.80
CA VAL A 299 4.14 19.93 -24.72
C VAL A 299 3.93 18.65 -23.94
N TRP A 300 4.67 17.58 -24.26
CA TRP A 300 4.51 16.31 -23.54
C TRP A 300 4.82 16.43 -22.04
N ILE A 301 5.87 17.19 -21.69
CA ILE A 301 6.21 17.49 -20.29
C ILE A 301 5.07 18.29 -19.64
N TRP A 302 4.57 19.29 -20.34
CA TRP A 302 3.52 20.17 -19.84
C TRP A 302 2.19 19.45 -19.62
N GLU A 303 1.74 18.68 -20.60
CA GLU A 303 0.54 17.85 -20.51
C GLU A 303 0.63 16.88 -19.33
N SER A 304 1.78 16.23 -19.16
CA SER A 304 2.04 15.33 -18.02
C SER A 304 1.97 16.06 -16.68
N LEU A 305 2.52 17.29 -16.59
CA LEU A 305 2.45 18.13 -15.39
C LEU A 305 1.01 18.48 -15.05
N VAL A 306 0.25 18.98 -16.03
CA VAL A 306 -1.15 19.39 -15.85
C VAL A 306 -2.02 18.20 -15.44
N LEU A 307 -1.88 17.06 -16.13
CA LEU A 307 -2.66 15.88 -15.86
C LEU A 307 -2.35 15.29 -14.49
N LEU A 308 -1.07 15.03 -14.18
CA LEU A 308 -0.69 14.35 -12.94
C LEU A 308 -0.83 15.26 -11.72
N ASP A 309 -0.32 16.49 -11.77
CA ASP A 309 -0.39 17.42 -10.64
C ASP A 309 -1.80 18.02 -10.47
N GLY A 310 -2.55 18.18 -11.57
CA GLY A 310 -3.96 18.54 -11.54
C GLY A 310 -4.82 17.45 -10.90
N ALA A 311 -4.68 16.20 -11.33
CA ALA A 311 -5.38 15.07 -10.71
C ALA A 311 -5.03 14.94 -9.21
N ASN A 312 -3.74 15.09 -8.86
CA ASN A 312 -3.31 15.10 -7.47
C ASN A 312 -3.87 16.26 -6.66
N ALA A 313 -3.99 17.46 -7.24
CA ALA A 313 -4.61 18.60 -6.58
C ALA A 313 -6.11 18.35 -6.32
N ILE A 314 -6.83 17.81 -7.31
CA ILE A 314 -8.26 17.46 -7.17
C ILE A 314 -8.44 16.38 -6.09
N LEU A 315 -7.66 15.30 -6.16
CA LEU A 315 -7.72 14.22 -5.18
C LEU A 315 -7.34 14.72 -3.77
N ALA A 316 -6.33 15.59 -3.65
CA ALA A 316 -5.96 16.22 -2.38
C ALA A 316 -7.07 17.08 -1.79
N ILE A 317 -7.74 17.88 -2.62
CA ILE A 317 -8.89 18.69 -2.19
C ILE A 317 -10.00 17.80 -1.68
N ILE A 318 -10.36 16.76 -2.45
CA ILE A 318 -11.40 15.80 -2.07
C ILE A 318 -11.01 15.11 -0.76
N ALA A 319 -9.77 14.62 -0.63
CA ALA A 319 -9.31 13.90 0.54
C ALA A 319 -9.27 14.79 1.79
N VAL A 320 -8.74 16.01 1.69
CA VAL A 320 -8.66 16.93 2.83
C VAL A 320 -10.04 17.46 3.24
N LEU A 321 -10.91 17.81 2.29
CA LEU A 321 -12.29 18.23 2.60
C LEU A 321 -13.13 17.09 3.19
N SER A 322 -12.88 15.86 2.74
CA SER A 322 -13.54 14.67 3.30
C SER A 322 -12.98 14.27 4.67
N GLY A 323 -11.86 14.86 5.10
CA GLY A 323 -11.14 14.48 6.31
C GLY A 323 -10.43 13.12 6.22
N LEU A 324 -10.25 12.60 5.00
CA LEU A 324 -9.45 11.40 4.70
C LEU A 324 -7.99 11.61 5.09
N ASP A 325 -7.44 12.75 4.70
CA ASP A 325 -6.01 13.06 4.81
C ASP A 325 -5.78 14.46 5.38
N ARG A 326 -4.60 14.70 5.94
CA ARG A 326 -4.14 16.03 6.33
C ARG A 326 -3.40 16.69 5.16
N PRO A 327 -3.32 18.04 5.10
CA PRO A 327 -2.51 18.75 4.11
C PRO A 327 -1.09 18.19 3.92
N GLY A 328 -0.45 17.76 5.01
CA GLY A 328 0.91 17.20 4.99
C GLY A 328 1.03 15.82 4.34
N ASP A 329 -0.08 15.09 4.16
CA ASP A 329 -0.09 13.76 3.53
C ASP A 329 -0.06 13.85 2.00
N TRP A 330 -0.27 15.06 1.44
CA TRP A 330 -0.30 15.35 0.01
C TRP A 330 0.89 16.21 -0.44
N PRO A 331 2.13 15.68 -0.40
CA PRO A 331 3.30 16.43 -0.81
C PRO A 331 3.22 16.82 -2.30
N PRO A 332 3.97 17.85 -2.74
CA PRO A 332 4.10 18.16 -4.16
C PRO A 332 4.60 16.95 -4.95
N LEU A 333 3.92 16.63 -6.07
CA LEU A 333 4.31 15.53 -6.95
C LEU A 333 5.65 15.79 -7.65
N PHE A 334 5.82 17.05 -8.07
CA PHE A 334 7.01 17.54 -8.74
C PHE A 334 7.87 18.35 -7.77
N GLY A 335 9.18 18.29 -7.98
CA GLY A 335 10.14 19.09 -7.22
C GLY A 335 10.22 20.53 -7.70
N ASN A 336 11.16 21.28 -7.12
CA ASN A 336 11.43 22.65 -7.53
C ASN A 336 11.86 22.69 -9.02
N PRO A 337 11.22 23.51 -9.89
CA PRO A 337 11.62 23.68 -11.29
C PRO A 337 13.10 24.05 -11.49
N CYS A 338 13.72 24.78 -10.56
CA CYS A 338 15.15 25.10 -10.60
C CYS A 338 16.04 23.85 -10.50
N ALA A 339 15.52 22.73 -10.01
CA ALA A 339 16.22 21.45 -9.98
C ALA A 339 16.07 20.66 -11.30
N ALA A 340 15.37 21.18 -12.30
CA ALA A 340 15.19 20.50 -13.60
C ALA A 340 16.46 20.56 -14.48
N CYS A 341 17.47 21.35 -14.12
CA CYS A 341 18.71 21.47 -14.90
C CYS A 341 19.54 20.18 -14.84
N GLY A 342 19.71 19.56 -16.02
CA GLY A 342 20.49 18.35 -16.24
C GLY A 342 19.67 17.06 -16.07
N LEU A 343 19.96 16.06 -16.91
CA LEU A 343 19.19 14.82 -17.02
C LEU A 343 18.99 14.11 -15.67
N ARG A 344 20.05 14.01 -14.87
CA ARG A 344 19.98 13.36 -13.56
C ARG A 344 19.06 14.09 -12.59
N ASN A 345 19.13 15.43 -12.52
CA ASN A 345 18.34 16.18 -11.57
C ASN A 345 16.88 16.24 -12.01
N PHE A 346 16.64 16.35 -13.33
CA PHE A 346 15.32 16.24 -13.92
C PHE A 346 14.59 14.98 -13.44
N TRP A 347 15.15 13.79 -13.66
CA TRP A 347 14.49 12.53 -13.31
C TRP A 347 14.52 12.17 -11.81
N SER A 348 15.48 12.68 -11.03
CA SER A 348 15.63 12.27 -9.61
C SER A 348 15.08 13.27 -8.60
N ARG A 349 14.97 14.56 -8.96
CA ARG A 349 14.59 15.65 -8.07
C ARG A 349 13.35 16.40 -8.52
N PHE A 350 13.16 16.59 -9.84
CA PHE A 350 12.05 17.37 -10.38
C PHE A 350 10.86 16.51 -10.78
N TRP A 351 11.07 15.47 -11.58
CA TRP A 351 10.01 14.65 -12.17
C TRP A 351 9.21 13.85 -11.12
N HIS A 352 7.95 13.52 -11.45
CA HIS A 352 7.01 12.92 -10.50
C HIS A 352 7.57 11.65 -9.82
N ARG A 353 7.33 11.52 -8.51
CA ARG A 353 7.93 10.45 -7.69
C ARG A 353 6.98 9.28 -7.39
N LEU A 354 5.81 9.26 -8.05
CA LEU A 354 4.70 8.34 -7.76
C LEU A 354 5.10 6.87 -7.84
N ALA A 355 5.76 6.45 -8.93
CA ALA A 355 6.16 5.06 -9.14
C ALA A 355 7.63 4.75 -8.77
N VAL A 356 8.44 5.79 -8.55
CA VAL A 356 9.90 5.67 -8.35
C VAL A 356 10.23 4.75 -7.17
N ARG A 357 9.47 4.83 -6.07
CA ARG A 357 9.72 4.01 -4.88
C ARG A 357 9.45 2.53 -5.13
N SER A 358 8.35 2.21 -5.80
CA SER A 358 7.94 0.84 -6.14
C SER A 358 8.94 0.21 -7.12
N TYR A 359 9.30 0.93 -8.18
CA TYR A 359 10.27 0.42 -9.14
C TYR A 359 11.69 0.31 -8.55
N ALA A 360 12.09 1.24 -7.68
CA ALA A 360 13.39 1.17 -7.01
C ALA A 360 13.49 -0.05 -6.08
N ASN A 361 12.38 -0.49 -5.47
CA ASN A 361 12.34 -1.71 -4.67
C ASN A 361 12.60 -2.94 -5.52
N ILE A 362 11.96 -3.04 -6.69
CA ILE A 362 12.17 -4.13 -7.64
C ILE A 362 13.61 -4.08 -8.18
N GLY A 363 14.11 -2.90 -8.53
CA GLY A 363 15.49 -2.71 -8.96
C GLY A 363 16.52 -3.13 -7.92
N ARG A 364 16.26 -2.87 -6.63
CA ARG A 364 17.12 -3.33 -5.52
C ARG A 364 17.07 -4.84 -5.35
N LEU A 365 15.91 -5.46 -5.54
CA LEU A 365 15.76 -6.92 -5.52
C LEU A 365 16.58 -7.55 -6.65
N VAL A 366 16.45 -7.04 -7.88
CA VAL A 366 17.22 -7.50 -9.05
C VAL A 366 18.72 -7.29 -8.83
N ALA A 367 19.12 -6.11 -8.34
CA ALA A 367 20.52 -5.80 -8.07
C ALA A 367 21.18 -6.72 -7.01
N LYS A 368 20.38 -7.30 -6.09
CA LYS A 368 20.88 -8.26 -5.09
C LYS A 368 21.26 -9.61 -5.71
N HIS A 369 20.64 -9.98 -6.82
CA HIS A 369 20.89 -11.25 -7.51
C HIS A 369 22.03 -11.17 -8.53
N ILE A 370 22.68 -10.01 -8.66
CA ILE A 370 23.84 -9.82 -9.53
C ILE A 370 25.11 -10.04 -8.69
N PRO A 371 25.82 -11.18 -8.89
CA PRO A 371 26.87 -11.64 -7.97
C PRO A 371 28.16 -10.80 -8.03
N VAL A 372 28.32 -9.93 -9.03
CA VAL A 372 29.56 -9.16 -9.25
C VAL A 372 29.21 -7.69 -9.54
N GLY A 373 29.27 -6.84 -8.52
CA GLY A 373 28.99 -5.42 -8.71
C GLY A 373 29.25 -4.58 -7.46
N GLY A 374 30.11 -3.56 -7.58
CA GLY A 374 30.29 -2.55 -6.53
C GLY A 374 29.06 -1.64 -6.39
N LYS A 375 29.12 -0.68 -5.44
CA LYS A 375 28.04 0.29 -5.17
C LYS A 375 27.55 1.03 -6.43
N ARG A 376 28.43 1.27 -7.41
CA ARG A 376 28.08 1.91 -8.68
C ARG A 376 27.21 1.00 -9.55
N THR A 377 27.61 -0.25 -9.74
CA THR A 377 26.85 -1.26 -10.51
C THR A 377 25.45 -1.44 -9.94
N GLN A 378 25.31 -1.54 -8.61
CA GLN A 378 24.00 -1.65 -7.96
C GLN A 378 23.10 -0.44 -8.24
N LYS A 379 23.65 0.79 -8.17
CA LYS A 379 22.89 2.00 -8.49
C LYS A 379 22.46 2.04 -9.96
N THR A 380 23.33 1.62 -10.87
CA THR A 380 23.03 1.54 -12.30
C THR A 380 21.93 0.52 -12.57
N VAL A 381 21.98 -0.67 -11.96
CA VAL A 381 20.94 -1.71 -12.10
C VAL A 381 19.60 -1.22 -11.58
N VAL A 382 19.60 -0.57 -10.40
CA VAL A 382 18.36 0.00 -9.85
C VAL A 382 17.78 1.05 -10.80
N ALA A 383 18.60 1.96 -11.32
CA ALA A 383 18.16 2.96 -12.28
C ALA A 383 17.61 2.32 -13.56
N PHE A 384 18.32 1.32 -14.10
CA PHE A 384 17.91 0.58 -15.29
C PHE A 384 16.54 -0.08 -15.11
N VAL A 385 16.33 -0.79 -13.99
CA VAL A 385 15.04 -1.44 -13.69
C VAL A 385 13.92 -0.40 -13.52
N ILE A 386 14.21 0.76 -12.91
CA ILE A 386 13.23 1.84 -12.81
C ILE A 386 12.77 2.31 -14.20
N PHE A 387 13.71 2.58 -15.10
CA PHE A 387 13.38 3.01 -16.45
C PHE A 387 12.70 1.90 -17.27
N LEU A 388 13.12 0.64 -17.11
CA LEU A 388 12.51 -0.50 -17.80
C LEU A 388 11.04 -0.68 -17.41
N LEU A 389 10.74 -0.69 -16.10
CA LEU A 389 9.37 -0.85 -15.60
C LEU A 389 8.50 0.34 -15.96
N SER A 390 9.06 1.56 -15.94
CA SER A 390 8.38 2.75 -16.42
C SER A 390 8.06 2.65 -17.92
N GLY A 391 8.99 2.16 -18.76
CA GLY A 391 8.73 1.97 -20.19
C GLY A 391 7.62 0.94 -20.45
N LEU A 392 7.65 -0.18 -19.72
CA LEU A 392 6.63 -1.22 -19.83
C LEU A 392 5.24 -0.72 -19.45
N SER A 393 5.11 0.08 -18.39
CA SER A 393 3.81 0.64 -17.99
C SER A 393 3.23 1.54 -19.08
N HIS A 394 4.05 2.40 -19.68
CA HIS A 394 3.61 3.29 -20.76
C HIS A 394 3.25 2.49 -22.03
N SER A 395 3.94 1.40 -22.33
CA SER A 395 3.59 0.55 -23.48
C SER A 395 2.27 -0.20 -23.30
N ALA A 396 1.93 -0.58 -22.06
CA ALA A 396 0.71 -1.32 -21.76
C ALA A 396 -0.56 -0.43 -21.78
N GLU A 397 -0.39 0.90 -21.65
CA GLU A 397 -1.48 1.87 -21.77
C GLU A 397 -1.77 2.25 -23.23
N GLY A 398 -0.88 1.90 -24.16
CA GLY A 398 -0.98 2.22 -25.59
C GLY A 398 -1.54 1.09 -26.48
N THR A 399 -2.00 -0.02 -25.90
CA THR A 399 -2.70 -1.12 -26.58
C THR A 399 -4.16 -1.16 -26.14
#